data_AF-A0A923CDS3-F1
#
_entry.id   AF-A0A923CDS3-F1
#
_cell.length_a   1.000
_cell.length_b   1.000
_cell.length_c   1.000
_cell.angle_alpha   90.00
_cell.angle_beta   90.00
_cell.angle_gamma   90.00
#
_symmetry.space_group_name_H-M   'P 1'
#
loop_
_entity.id
_entity.type
_entity.pdbx_description
1 polymer ?
#
loop_
_entity_poly.entity_id
_entity_poly.type
_entity_poly.pdbx_seq_one_letter_code
_entity_poly.pdbx_strand_id
1 'polypeptide(L)' 'MKLTGIHHVTAISADAPGNRRFYVETLGMRLVKKTVNQDDTSAYHLFYADG' A
#
# COMPACT_ATOMS: atom_id res chain seq x y z
N MET A 1 8.84 27.05 2.86
CA MET A 1 9.09 25.64 2.45
C MET A 1 8.16 25.32 1.28
N LYS A 2 8.65 24.72 0.19
CA LYS A 2 7.84 24.40 -0.99
C LYS A 2 7.54 22.90 -1.00
N LEU A 3 6.27 22.52 -1.08
CA LEU A 3 5.86 21.12 -1.25
C LEU A 3 6.28 20.64 -2.64
N THR A 4 6.87 19.46 -2.72
CA THR A 4 7.40 18.90 -3.98
C THR A 4 6.44 17.94 -4.68
N GLY A 5 5.36 17.50 -4.02
CA GLY A 5 4.36 16.62 -4.60
C GLY A 5 3.66 15.75 -3.56
N ILE A 6 2.96 14.72 -4.03
CA ILE A 6 2.32 13.69 -3.20
C ILE A 6 3.39 12.69 -2.77
N HIS A 7 3.43 12.38 -1.47
CA HIS A 7 4.34 11.36 -0.94
C HIS A 7 3.73 9.95 -0.99
N HIS A 8 2.47 9.80 -0.62
CA HIS A 8 1.72 8.54 -0.71
C HIS A 8 0.22 8.83 -0.57
N VAL A 9 -0.62 7.84 -0.92
CA VAL A 9 -2.06 7.84 -0.67
C VAL A 9 -2.41 6.56 0.08
N THR A 10 -3.20 6.68 1.15
CA THR A 10 -3.68 5.53 1.94
C THR A 10 -5.18 5.34 1.71
N ALA A 11 -5.58 4.08 1.53
CA ALA A 11 -6.97 3.67 1.36
C ALA A 11 -7.24 2.36 2.13
N ILE A 12 -8.53 2.04 2.34
CA ILE A 12 -8.97 0.84 3.07
C ILE A 12 -9.44 -0.22 2.09
N SER A 13 -9.03 -1.47 2.30
CA SER A 13 -9.51 -2.63 1.55
C SER A 13 -9.85 -3.78 2.50
N ALA A 14 -10.96 -4.48 2.23
CA ALA A 14 -11.41 -5.61 3.03
C ALA A 14 -10.74 -6.94 2.67
N ASP A 15 -10.09 -7.05 1.50
CA ASP A 15 -9.46 -8.27 1.00
C ASP A 15 -7.97 -8.02 0.69
N ALA A 16 -7.09 -8.34 1.64
CA ALA A 16 -5.64 -8.16 1.48
C ALA A 16 -5.05 -9.01 0.32
N PRO A 17 -5.37 -10.30 0.17
CA PRO A 17 -5.00 -11.08 -1.02
C PRO A 17 -5.46 -10.46 -2.34
N GLY A 18 -6.73 -10.05 -2.44
CA GLY A 18 -7.29 -9.40 -3.64
C GLY A 18 -6.62 -8.08 -3.94
N ASN A 19 -6.38 -7.26 -2.91
CA ASN A 19 -5.64 -6.00 -3.03
C ASN A 19 -4.24 -6.24 -3.61
N ARG A 20 -3.49 -7.21 -3.08
CA ARG A 20 -2.16 -7.54 -3.60
C ARG A 20 -2.22 -8.01 -5.05
N ARG A 21 -3.16 -8.90 -5.41
CA ARG A 21 -3.30 -9.36 -6.80
C ARG A 21 -3.54 -8.18 -7.73
N PHE A 22 -4.46 -7.28 -7.40
CA PHE A 22 -4.75 -6.12 -8.24
C PHE A 22 -3.51 -5.21 -8.41
N TYR A 23 -2.91 -4.75 -7.32
CA TYR A 23 -1.77 -3.83 -7.40
C TYR A 23 -0.52 -4.47 -8.05
N VAL A 24 -0.26 -5.76 -7.81
CA VAL A 24 0.95 -6.43 -8.33
C VAL A 24 0.73 -6.99 -9.73
N GLU A 25 -0.36 -7.75 -9.95
CA GLU A 25 -0.57 -8.51 -11.18
C GLU A 25 -1.32 -7.70 -12.24
N THR A 26 -2.26 -6.84 -11.85
CA THR A 26 -3.01 -5.99 -12.79
C THR A 26 -2.28 -4.68 -13.09
N LEU A 27 -1.79 -3.99 -12.05
CA LEU A 27 -1.13 -2.69 -12.21
C LEU A 27 0.40 -2.78 -12.33
N GLY A 28 1.00 -3.96 -12.11
CA GLY A 28 2.45 -4.15 -12.24
C GLY A 28 3.29 -3.48 -11.14
N MET A 29 2.70 -3.05 -10.02
CA MET A 29 3.43 -2.40 -8.94
C MET A 29 4.16 -3.40 -8.05
N ARG A 30 5.22 -2.95 -7.38
CA ARG A 30 5.96 -3.79 -6.42
C ARG A 30 5.41 -3.61 -5.01
N LEU A 31 5.16 -4.71 -4.31
CA LEU A 31 4.91 -4.68 -2.86
C LEU A 31 6.24 -4.36 -2.14
N VAL A 32 6.45 -3.09 -1.79
CA VAL A 32 7.71 -2.60 -1.22
C VAL A 32 7.78 -2.76 0.30
N LYS A 33 6.64 -2.86 0.97
CA LYS A 33 6.58 -3.12 2.41
C LYS A 33 5.30 -3.86 2.78
N LYS A 34 5.45 -4.91 3.59
CA LYS A 34 4.36 -5.62 4.27
C LYS A 34 4.56 -5.48 5.76
N THR A 35 3.63 -4.81 6.43
CA THR A 35 3.65 -4.62 7.88
C THR A 35 2.22 -4.58 8.42
N VAL A 36 2.05 -4.16 9.67
CA VAL A 36 0.74 -3.94 10.30
C VAL A 36 0.54 -2.45 10.56
N ASN A 37 -0.71 -2.03 10.72
CA ASN A 37 -1.02 -0.67 11.13
C ASN A 37 -0.42 -0.43 12.54
N GLN A 38 0.17 0.75 12.75
CA GLN A 38 0.78 1.13 14.02
C GLN A 38 -0.27 1.41 15.10
N ASP A 39 -1.47 1.85 14.69
CA ASP A 39 -2.59 2.08 15.59
C ASP A 39 -3.40 0.80 15.87
N ASP A 40 -3.34 -0.18 14.96
CA ASP A 40 -4.03 -1.48 15.07
C ASP A 40 -3.20 -2.59 14.43
N THR A 41 -2.52 -3.37 15.27
CA THR A 41 -1.62 -4.44 14.81
C THR A 41 -2.37 -5.65 14.26
N SER A 42 -3.70 -5.71 14.35
CA SER A 42 -4.51 -6.75 13.71
C SER A 42 -4.72 -6.50 12.21
N ALA A 43 -4.55 -5.25 11.74
CA ALA A 43 -4.76 -4.87 10.35
C ALA A 43 -3.44 -4.82 9.55
N TYR A 44 -3.44 -5.39 8.34
CA TYR A 44 -2.31 -5.25 7.43
C TYR A 44 -2.18 -3.82 6.90
N HIS A 45 -0.94 -3.35 6.79
CA HIS A 45 -0.57 -2.12 6.07
C HIS A 45 0.38 -2.50 4.92
N LEU A 46 -0.16 -2.50 3.71
CA LEU A 46 0.53 -2.92 2.49
C LEU A 46 0.93 -1.69 1.68
N PHE A 47 2.22 -1.59 1.33
CA PHE A 47 2.75 -0.48 0.56
C PHE A 47 3.15 -0.96 -0.83
N TYR A 48 2.63 -0.29 -1.85
CA TYR A 48 2.95 -0.53 -3.25
C TYR A 48 3.61 0.72 -3.83
N ALA A 49 4.68 0.53 -4.58
CA ALA A 49 5.34 1.61 -5.30
C ALA A 49 5.91 1.07 -6.61
N ASP A 50 6.06 1.95 -7.59
CA ASP A 50 6.97 1.75 -8.70
C ASP A 50 8.40 2.03 -8.24
N GLY A 51 9.32 1.20 -8.70
CA GLY A 51 10.74 1.31 -8.44
C GLY A 51 11.46 0.37 -9.37
#